data_AF-A0A921ZSV0-F1
#
_entry.id   AF-A0A921ZSV0-F1
#
_cell.length_a   1.000
_cell.length_b   1.000
_cell.length_c   1.000
_cell.angle_alpha   90.00
_cell.angle_beta   90.00
_cell.angle_gamma   90.00
#
_symmetry.space_group_name_H-M   'P 1'
#
loop_
_entity.id
_entity.type
_entity.pdbx_description
1 polymer ?
#
loop_
_entity_poly.entity_id
_entity_poly.type
_entity_poly.pdbx_seq_one_letter_code
_entity_poly.pdbx_strand_id
1 'polypeptide(L)'
;MQWYDPLRKFMLLKNIECTIPSPLLAFELIITPELEYPLLCVGATRKPMRLNLININSGATWFHSDELEACVGGSNTVIPRPERLHTLRAVHQLNKDAVLVCHDNVVDIIPVLPAALEAARWRDDERRRGKLLSRIEFNFNIDSILCLADSVLAFHRHGVQGRSLRNADGRSPGVAHIAQQYTIQ
;
A
#
# COMPACT_ATOMS: atom_id res chain seq x y z
N MET A 1 43.58 26.31 -5.88
CA MET A 1 42.61 26.31 -4.76
C MET A 1 41.24 26.05 -5.35
N GLN A 2 40.76 24.81 -5.24
CA GLN A 2 39.48 24.39 -5.78
C GLN A 2 38.40 24.95 -4.85
N TRP A 3 37.74 26.02 -5.28
CA TRP A 3 36.66 26.63 -4.52
C TRP A 3 35.52 25.61 -4.45
N TYR A 4 35.28 25.09 -3.26
CA TYR A 4 34.07 24.31 -2.99
C TYR A 4 32.93 25.31 -2.87
N ASP A 5 32.01 25.31 -3.84
CA ASP A 5 30.77 26.08 -3.73
C ASP A 5 29.90 25.38 -2.69
N PRO A 6 29.62 25.98 -1.52
CA PRO A 6 28.84 25.31 -0.48
C PRO A 6 27.43 25.09 -1.03
N LEU A 7 27.10 23.83 -1.33
CA LEU A 7 25.79 23.43 -1.82
C LEU A 7 24.72 24.13 -0.97
N ARG A 8 23.95 25.04 -1.58
CA ARG A 8 22.75 25.68 -1.02
C ARG A 8 21.68 24.61 -0.76
N LYS A 9 21.94 23.74 0.22
CA LYS A 9 21.04 22.66 0.66
C LYS A 9 20.09 23.23 1.71
N PHE A 10 19.21 24.13 1.28
CA PHE A 10 18.09 24.50 2.12
C PHE A 10 17.10 23.34 2.14
N MET A 11 16.83 22.80 3.33
CA MET A 11 15.71 21.88 3.52
C MET A 11 14.43 22.69 3.43
N LEU A 12 13.60 22.40 2.43
CA LEU A 12 12.28 23.01 2.33
C LEU A 12 11.36 22.36 3.37
N LEU A 13 10.93 23.13 4.37
CA LEU A 13 9.92 22.71 5.33
C LEU A 13 8.55 23.16 4.82
N LYS A 14 7.65 22.20 4.57
CA LYS A 14 6.26 22.45 4.16
C LYS A 14 5.34 21.99 5.28
N ASN A 15 4.60 22.94 5.87
CA ASN A 15 3.56 22.61 6.84
C ASN A 15 2.26 22.31 6.09
N ILE A 16 1.66 21.17 6.40
CA ILE A 16 0.41 20.71 5.80
C ILE A 16 -0.57 20.44 6.94
N GLU A 17 -1.69 21.16 6.94
CA GLU A 17 -2.76 20.93 7.90
C GLU A 17 -3.65 19.77 7.43
N CYS A 18 -3.66 18.67 8.17
CA CYS A 18 -4.50 17.52 7.85
C CYS A 18 -5.19 16.91 9.08
N THR A 19 -6.44 16.48 8.91
CA THR A 19 -7.11 15.63 9.89
C THR A 19 -6.71 14.18 9.66
N ILE A 20 -6.04 13.61 10.64
CA ILE A 20 -5.64 12.21 10.64
C ILE A 20 -6.73 11.39 11.35
N PRO A 21 -7.16 10.25 10.79
CA PRO A 21 -8.14 9.41 11.44
C PRO A 21 -7.59 8.85 12.77
N SER A 22 -8.46 8.76 13.77
CA SER A 22 -8.17 8.10 15.04
C SER A 22 -8.99 6.81 15.17
N PRO A 23 -8.39 5.65 15.52
CA PRO A 23 -6.95 5.42 15.55
C PRO A 23 -6.35 5.48 14.14
N LEU A 24 -5.07 5.85 14.07
CA LEU A 24 -4.27 5.81 12.85
C LEU A 24 -3.75 4.39 12.66
N LEU A 25 -4.25 3.69 11.63
CA LEU A 25 -3.95 2.27 11.40
C LEU A 25 -2.81 2.05 10.40
N ALA A 26 -2.48 3.06 9.61
CA ALA A 26 -1.33 3.05 8.70
C ALA A 26 -0.79 4.48 8.56
N PHE A 27 0.50 4.61 8.30
CA PHE A 27 1.13 5.87 7.92
C PHE A 27 2.22 5.54 6.92
N GLU A 28 1.84 5.44 5.65
CA GLU A 28 2.75 5.07 4.56
C GLU A 28 2.75 6.16 3.50
N LEU A 29 3.95 6.52 3.01
CA LEU A 29 4.10 7.46 1.90
C LEU A 29 4.07 6.69 0.59
N ILE A 30 3.04 6.96 -0.22
CA ILE A 30 2.83 6.34 -1.52
C ILE A 30 3.39 7.26 -2.60
N ILE A 31 4.45 6.81 -3.25
CA ILE A 31 5.12 7.55 -4.32
C ILE A 31 4.37 7.31 -5.62
N THR A 32 3.82 8.39 -6.17
CA THR A 32 3.24 8.45 -7.52
C THR A 32 4.08 9.39 -8.36
N PRO A 33 4.74 8.94 -9.43
CA PRO A 33 5.70 9.75 -10.20
C PRO A 33 5.08 10.98 -10.87
N GLU A 34 3.75 11.04 -10.97
CA GLU A 34 2.99 12.17 -11.51
C GLU A 34 2.84 13.34 -10.51
N LEU A 35 3.14 13.13 -9.22
CA LEU A 35 2.97 14.13 -8.16
C LEU A 35 4.33 14.59 -7.59
N GLU A 36 4.38 15.83 -7.11
CA GLU A 36 5.59 16.43 -6.51
C GLU A 36 5.93 15.81 -5.15
N TYR A 37 4.89 15.55 -4.35
CA TYR A 37 4.96 14.95 -3.02
C TYR A 37 4.19 13.62 -3.01
N PRO A 38 4.61 12.63 -2.20
CA PRO A 38 3.90 11.37 -2.06
C PRO A 38 2.49 11.58 -1.48
N LEU A 39 1.57 10.68 -1.83
CA LEU A 39 0.28 10.58 -1.15
C LEU A 39 0.47 9.96 0.23
N LEU A 40 -0.24 10.45 1.24
CA LEU A 40 -0.18 9.88 2.59
C LEU A 40 -1.29 8.84 2.78
N CYS A 41 -0.94 7.58 2.94
CA CYS A 41 -1.88 6.52 3.29
C CYS A 41 -2.13 6.48 4.80
N VAL A 42 -3.39 6.63 5.19
CA VAL A 42 -3.84 6.64 6.59
C VAL A 42 -4.71 5.44 6.97
N GLY A 43 -4.91 4.51 6.05
CA GLY A 43 -5.69 3.29 6.26
C GLY A 43 -6.17 2.66 4.95
N ALA A 44 -7.14 1.75 5.07
CA ALA A 44 -7.79 1.12 3.93
C ALA A 44 -9.28 0.88 4.23
N THR A 45 -10.07 0.64 3.18
CA THR A 45 -11.46 0.18 3.23
C THR A 45 -11.55 -1.28 2.86
N ARG A 46 -12.59 -1.99 3.33
CA ARG A 46 -12.72 -3.45 3.12
C ARG A 46 -13.46 -3.82 1.85
N LYS A 47 -14.45 -3.01 1.43
CA LYS A 47 -15.39 -3.34 0.33
C LYS A 47 -15.76 -2.08 -0.48
N PRO A 48 -15.13 -1.86 -1.66
CA PRO A 48 -13.97 -2.58 -2.19
C PRO A 48 -12.68 -2.31 -1.38
N MET A 49 -11.70 -3.21 -1.47
CA MET A 49 -10.39 -3.02 -0.86
C MET A 49 -9.65 -1.86 -1.52
N ARG A 50 -9.50 -0.72 -0.84
CA ARG A 50 -8.85 0.49 -1.36
C ARG A 50 -8.07 1.19 -0.26
N LEU A 51 -7.03 1.94 -0.65
CA LEU A 51 -6.28 2.78 0.29
C LEU A 51 -7.03 4.08 0.58
N ASN A 52 -6.94 4.53 1.83
CA ASN A 52 -7.37 5.84 2.27
C ASN A 52 -6.17 6.78 2.15
N LEU A 53 -6.09 7.51 1.04
CA LEU A 53 -4.99 8.39 0.70
C LEU A 53 -5.37 9.85 0.97
N ILE A 54 -4.41 10.64 1.47
CA ILE A 54 -4.48 12.08 1.60
C ILE A 54 -3.51 12.68 0.59
N ASN A 55 -4.02 13.57 -0.27
CA ASN A 55 -3.19 14.30 -1.22
C ASN A 55 -2.65 15.59 -0.59
N ILE A 56 -1.33 15.69 -0.46
CA ILE A 56 -0.61 16.85 0.12
C ILE A 56 -0.02 17.80 -0.93
N ASN A 57 -0.28 17.54 -2.21
CA ASN A 57 0.15 18.37 -3.33
C ASN A 57 -0.78 19.57 -3.54
N SER A 58 -2.08 19.42 -3.23
CA SER A 58 -3.06 20.48 -3.34
C SER A 58 -3.17 21.24 -2.02
N GLY A 59 -3.10 22.57 -2.05
CA GLY A 59 -3.25 23.43 -0.86
C GLY A 59 -4.66 23.45 -0.25
N ALA A 60 -5.59 22.63 -0.75
CA ALA A 60 -6.96 22.50 -0.27
C ALA A 60 -7.20 21.11 0.33
N THR A 61 -7.68 21.13 1.57
CA THR A 61 -8.33 20.11 2.39
C THR A 61 -8.72 18.79 1.71
N TRP A 62 -7.98 17.74 2.08
CA TRP A 62 -8.47 16.39 2.39
C TRP A 62 -9.35 15.71 1.33
N PHE A 63 -8.76 15.39 0.18
CA PHE A 63 -9.37 14.46 -0.75
C PHE A 63 -9.35 13.04 -0.17
N HIS A 64 -10.50 12.55 0.29
CA HIS A 64 -10.68 11.13 0.54
C HIS A 64 -10.88 10.39 -0.79
N SER A 65 -10.43 9.13 -0.85
CA SER A 65 -10.66 8.21 -1.99
C SER A 65 -12.13 8.16 -2.45
N ASP A 66 -13.06 8.51 -1.56
CA ASP A 66 -14.52 8.52 -1.79
C ASP A 66 -14.97 9.64 -2.75
N GLU A 67 -14.35 10.83 -2.71
CA GLU A 67 -14.69 11.95 -3.61
C GLU A 67 -14.17 11.73 -5.04
N LEU A 68 -13.26 10.77 -5.21
CA LEU A 68 -12.71 10.36 -6.50
C LEU A 68 -13.71 9.55 -7.35
N GLU A 69 -14.74 8.99 -6.71
CA GLU A 69 -15.85 8.29 -7.38
C GLU A 69 -17.14 9.13 -7.46
N ALA A 70 -17.22 10.26 -6.76
CA ALA A 70 -18.44 11.05 -6.61
C ALA A 70 -18.82 11.91 -7.85
N CYS A 71 -18.16 11.72 -8.99
CA CYS A 71 -18.43 12.47 -10.22
C CYS A 71 -19.07 11.60 -11.32
N VAL A 72 -20.07 10.78 -11.00
CA VAL A 72 -21.02 10.27 -12.00
C VAL A 72 -22.45 10.31 -11.44
N GLY A 73 -23.16 11.39 -11.72
CA GLY A 73 -24.61 11.49 -11.57
C GLY A 73 -25.08 12.14 -10.28
N GLY A 74 -25.47 13.42 -10.38
CA GLY A 74 -26.14 14.13 -9.30
C GLY A 74 -27.41 13.39 -8.86
N SER A 75 -27.36 12.80 -7.68
CA SER A 75 -28.54 12.33 -6.95
C SER A 75 -28.27 12.51 -5.46
N ASN A 76 -29.23 13.11 -4.74
CA ASN A 76 -29.23 13.35 -3.30
C ASN A 76 -29.37 12.05 -2.47
N THR A 77 -28.70 10.98 -2.86
CA THR A 77 -28.69 9.72 -2.12
C THR A 77 -27.50 9.72 -1.16
N VAL A 78 -27.77 9.42 0.12
CA VAL A 78 -26.74 9.18 1.13
C VAL A 78 -25.86 8.02 0.64
N ILE A 79 -24.66 8.34 0.14
CA ILE A 79 -23.67 7.33 -0.26
C ILE A 79 -23.22 6.63 1.03
N PRO A 80 -23.37 5.29 1.16
CA PRO A 80 -22.86 4.56 2.30
C PRO A 80 -21.35 4.78 2.39
N ARG A 81 -20.88 5.30 3.52
CA ARG A 81 -19.43 5.44 3.73
C ARG A 81 -18.79 4.05 3.67
N PRO A 82 -17.73 3.85 2.87
CA PRO A 82 -17.07 2.57 2.81
C PRO A 82 -16.49 2.17 4.17
N GLU A 83 -16.66 0.90 4.51
CA GLU A 83 -16.30 0.36 5.83
C GLU A 83 -14.77 0.37 6.00
N ARG A 84 -14.28 1.05 7.04
CA ARG A 84 -12.86 1.09 7.40
C ARG A 84 -12.36 -0.31 7.75
N LEU A 85 -11.16 -0.65 7.28
CA LEU A 85 -10.50 -1.90 7.61
C LEU A 85 -9.84 -1.80 8.98
N HIS A 86 -10.60 -2.08 10.04
CA HIS A 86 -10.12 -1.99 11.42
C HIS A 86 -9.03 -3.01 11.79
N THR A 87 -8.92 -4.10 11.03
CA THR A 87 -7.94 -5.16 11.24
C THR A 87 -6.62 -4.92 10.49
N LEU A 88 -6.48 -3.77 9.84
CA LEU A 88 -5.26 -3.37 9.16
C LEU A 88 -4.04 -3.42 10.10
N ARG A 89 -2.96 -4.01 9.61
CA ARG A 89 -1.67 -4.17 10.31
C ARG A 89 -0.56 -3.38 9.64
N ALA A 90 -0.51 -3.41 8.31
CA ALA A 90 0.53 -2.72 7.56
C ALA A 90 0.07 -2.42 6.13
N VAL A 91 0.65 -1.36 5.56
CA VAL A 91 0.55 -1.01 4.15
C VAL A 91 1.95 -0.76 3.64
N HIS A 92 2.33 -1.39 2.54
CA HIS A 92 3.65 -1.20 1.94
C HIS A 92 3.59 -1.09 0.42
N GLN A 93 4.13 -0.03 -0.14
CA GLN A 93 4.23 0.12 -1.59
C GLN A 93 5.31 -0.83 -2.13
N LEU A 94 4.91 -1.79 -2.97
CA LEU A 94 5.85 -2.75 -3.58
C LEU A 94 6.51 -2.17 -4.83
N ASN A 95 5.74 -1.43 -5.62
CA ASN A 95 6.18 -0.70 -6.80
C ASN A 95 5.17 0.40 -7.15
N LYS A 96 5.37 1.07 -8.28
CA LYS A 96 4.50 2.17 -8.73
C LYS A 96 3.03 1.79 -8.96
N ASP A 97 2.73 0.51 -9.19
CA ASP A 97 1.39 0.03 -9.56
C ASP A 97 0.76 -0.86 -8.49
N ALA A 98 1.53 -1.34 -7.50
CA ALA A 98 1.07 -2.33 -6.53
C ALA A 98 1.43 -1.96 -5.08
N VAL A 99 0.45 -2.14 -4.19
CA VAL A 99 0.57 -1.97 -2.75
C VAL A 99 0.12 -3.23 -2.05
N LEU A 100 0.90 -3.62 -1.05
CA LEU A 100 0.57 -4.67 -0.12
C LEU A 100 -0.28 -4.11 1.03
N VAL A 101 -1.38 -4.78 1.35
CA VAL A 101 -2.27 -4.49 2.48
C VAL A 101 -2.35 -5.72 3.37
N CYS A 102 -1.82 -5.63 4.58
CA CYS A 102 -1.84 -6.72 5.55
C CYS A 102 -2.96 -6.50 6.56
N HIS A 103 -3.85 -7.48 6.72
CA HIS A 103 -4.95 -7.45 7.69
C HIS A 103 -5.29 -8.88 8.13
N ASP A 104 -5.62 -9.04 9.42
CA ASP A 104 -5.88 -10.35 10.03
C ASP A 104 -4.79 -11.38 9.71
N ASN A 105 -5.12 -12.47 9.01
CA ASN A 105 -4.22 -13.52 8.56
C ASN A 105 -3.91 -13.44 7.06
N VAL A 106 -4.14 -12.29 6.43
CA VAL A 106 -4.14 -12.12 4.98
C VAL A 106 -3.25 -10.96 4.56
N VAL A 107 -2.67 -11.13 3.39
CA VAL A 107 -1.96 -10.09 2.64
C VAL A 107 -2.62 -9.98 1.27
N ASP A 108 -3.29 -8.87 1.00
CA ASP A 108 -3.85 -8.55 -0.32
C ASP A 108 -2.90 -7.60 -1.08
N ILE A 109 -2.73 -7.82 -2.38
CA ILE A 109 -1.92 -6.97 -3.26
C ILE A 109 -2.85 -6.26 -4.23
N ILE A 110 -3.09 -4.99 -3.96
CA ILE A 110 -4.04 -4.14 -4.70
C ILE A 110 -3.30 -3.09 -5.54
N PRO A 111 -3.93 -2.55 -6.58
CA PRO A 111 -3.38 -1.38 -7.25
C PRO A 111 -3.29 -0.17 -6.30
N VAL A 112 -2.29 0.69 -6.53
CA VAL A 112 -2.10 1.91 -5.73
C VAL A 112 -3.32 2.84 -5.81
N LEU A 113 -3.83 3.06 -7.02
CA LEU A 113 -4.97 3.93 -7.31
C LEU A 113 -6.14 3.14 -7.91
N PRO A 114 -7.40 3.58 -7.71
CA PRO A 114 -8.57 2.95 -8.31
C PRO A 114 -8.57 3.03 -9.84
N ALA A 115 -9.09 2.00 -10.50
CA ALA A 115 -9.12 1.89 -11.95
C ALA A 115 -9.87 3.03 -12.68
N ALA A 116 -10.80 3.72 -12.00
CA ALA A 116 -11.55 4.86 -12.57
C ALA A 116 -10.67 6.06 -12.93
N LEU A 117 -9.55 6.27 -12.21
CA LEU A 117 -8.52 7.26 -12.56
C LEU A 117 -7.62 6.81 -13.72
N GLU A 118 -7.59 5.52 -14.00
CA GLU A 118 -6.82 4.86 -15.06
C GLU A 118 -7.76 4.28 -16.12
N ALA A 119 -8.86 4.98 -16.44
CA ALA A 119 -9.86 4.55 -17.43
C ALA A 119 -9.29 4.39 -18.87
N ALA A 120 -7.99 4.64 -19.08
CA ALA A 120 -7.32 4.52 -20.36
C ALA A 120 -6.34 3.34 -20.50
N ARG A 121 -6.02 2.55 -19.44
CA ARG A 121 -4.92 1.57 -19.51
C ARG A 121 -5.21 0.12 -19.12
N TRP A 122 -6.45 -0.24 -18.78
CA TRP A 122 -6.77 -1.61 -18.33
C TRP A 122 -7.01 -2.65 -19.44
N ARG A 123 -6.38 -2.50 -20.63
CA ARG A 123 -6.45 -3.53 -21.68
C ARG A 123 -5.15 -4.28 -21.98
N ASP A 124 -4.02 -3.92 -21.34
CA ASP A 124 -2.72 -4.55 -21.63
C ASP A 124 -1.82 -4.81 -20.39
N ASP A 125 -2.24 -4.40 -19.18
CA ASP A 125 -1.37 -4.39 -17.99
C ASP A 125 -1.29 -5.72 -17.20
N GLU A 126 -2.06 -6.73 -17.61
CA GLU A 126 -1.97 -8.08 -17.03
C GLU A 126 -0.63 -8.77 -17.38
N ARG A 127 0.04 -8.30 -18.45
CA ARG A 127 1.38 -8.75 -18.85
C ARG A 127 2.52 -8.06 -18.07
N ARG A 128 2.30 -6.89 -17.49
CA ARG A 128 3.34 -6.08 -16.80
C ARG A 128 3.30 -6.17 -15.28
N ARG A 129 2.18 -6.61 -14.68
CA ARG A 129 2.03 -6.95 -13.24
C ARG A 129 2.99 -8.03 -12.71
N GLY A 130 3.95 -8.50 -13.50
CA GLY A 130 5.07 -9.33 -13.04
C GLY A 130 4.63 -10.52 -12.17
N LYS A 131 3.57 -11.23 -12.53
CA LYS A 131 3.03 -12.40 -11.79
C LYS A 131 3.00 -12.22 -10.26
N LEU A 132 2.72 -11.01 -9.77
CA LEU A 132 2.42 -10.81 -8.35
C LEU A 132 1.11 -11.52 -8.02
N LEU A 133 1.09 -12.21 -6.89
CA LEU A 133 -0.13 -12.80 -6.34
C LEU A 133 -1.13 -11.68 -6.00
N SER A 134 -2.42 -11.92 -6.15
CA SER A 134 -3.44 -10.98 -5.68
C SER A 134 -3.63 -11.06 -4.16
N ARG A 135 -3.37 -12.24 -3.57
CA ARG A 135 -3.64 -12.53 -2.17
C ARG A 135 -2.77 -13.68 -1.66
N ILE A 136 -2.32 -13.57 -0.41
CA ILE A 136 -1.58 -14.59 0.32
C ILE A 136 -2.27 -14.77 1.67
N GLU A 137 -2.54 -16.02 2.05
CA GLU A 137 -3.16 -16.36 3.32
C GLU A 137 -2.19 -17.12 4.23
N PHE A 138 -2.20 -16.75 5.50
CA PHE A 138 -1.47 -17.40 6.58
C PHE A 138 -2.46 -18.19 7.45
N ASN A 139 -1.98 -19.25 8.07
CA ASN A 139 -2.76 -20.07 9.00
C ASN A 139 -2.77 -19.49 10.44
N PHE A 140 -2.31 -18.25 10.61
CA PHE A 140 -2.28 -17.51 11.87
C PHE A 140 -2.55 -16.02 11.62
N ASN A 141 -3.03 -15.31 12.64
CA ASN A 141 -3.16 -13.86 12.59
C ASN A 141 -1.79 -13.20 12.63
N ILE A 142 -1.56 -12.26 11.72
CA ILE A 142 -0.29 -11.57 11.57
C ILE A 142 -0.21 -10.45 12.61
N ASP A 143 0.86 -10.46 13.40
CA ASP A 143 1.16 -9.38 14.36
C ASP A 143 1.95 -8.26 13.66
N SER A 144 2.93 -8.63 12.83
CA SER A 144 3.71 -7.69 11.99
C SER A 144 4.22 -8.37 10.72
N ILE A 145 4.61 -7.58 9.73
CA ILE A 145 5.11 -8.07 8.44
C ILE A 145 6.38 -7.34 8.02
N LEU A 146 7.26 -8.03 7.29
CA LEU A 146 8.39 -7.44 6.58
C LEU A 146 8.29 -7.76 5.10
N CYS A 147 8.25 -6.73 4.26
CA CYS A 147 8.25 -6.86 2.81
C CYS A 147 9.69 -6.91 2.29
N LEU A 148 10.02 -7.94 1.51
CA LEU A 148 11.27 -8.11 0.77
C LEU A 148 11.01 -7.95 -0.73
N ALA A 149 12.07 -8.02 -1.55
CA ALA A 149 11.98 -7.76 -2.99
C ALA A 149 10.99 -8.69 -3.74
N ASP A 150 10.87 -9.95 -3.31
CA ASP A 150 10.06 -10.98 -3.97
C ASP A 150 9.24 -11.83 -2.99
N SER A 151 9.29 -11.51 -1.70
CA SER A 151 8.74 -12.32 -0.63
C SER A 151 8.31 -11.45 0.56
N VAL A 152 7.53 -12.04 1.46
CA VAL A 152 7.08 -11.43 2.70
C VAL A 152 7.34 -12.37 3.86
N LEU A 153 7.75 -11.81 4.99
CA LEU A 153 7.85 -12.51 6.27
C LEU A 153 6.70 -12.03 7.17
N ALA A 154 5.82 -12.94 7.56
CA ALA A 154 4.77 -12.66 8.53
C ALA A 154 5.20 -13.18 9.91
N PHE A 155 5.15 -12.30 10.90
CA PHE A 155 5.50 -12.59 12.27
C PHE A 155 4.23 -12.75 13.11
N HIS A 156 4.28 -13.70 14.03
CA HIS A 156 3.30 -13.87 15.09
C HIS A 156 4.04 -14.15 16.40
N ARG A 157 3.33 -14.10 17.53
CA ARG A 157 3.89 -14.36 18.87
C ARG A 157 4.85 -15.57 18.98
N HIS A 158 4.67 -16.60 18.16
CA HIS A 158 5.39 -17.88 18.29
C HIS A 158 6.35 -18.19 17.14
N GLY A 159 6.55 -17.27 16.19
CA GLY A 159 7.43 -17.54 15.06
C GLY A 159 7.25 -16.61 13.88
N VAL A 160 7.82 -17.04 12.76
CA VAL A 160 7.80 -16.32 11.48
C VAL A 160 7.55 -17.30 10.35
N GLN A 161 6.79 -16.88 9.34
CA GLN A 161 6.57 -17.63 8.10
C GLN A 161 6.87 -16.74 6.89
N GLY A 162 7.70 -17.26 5.97
CA GLY A 162 7.97 -16.64 4.68
C GLY A 162 7.02 -17.11 3.58
N ARG A 163 6.58 -16.21 2.70
CA ARG A 163 5.81 -16.52 1.48
C ARG A 163 6.35 -15.72 0.30
N SER A 164 6.37 -16.32 -0.89
CA SER A 164 6.69 -15.63 -2.15
C SER A 164 5.55 -14.69 -2.53
N LEU A 165 5.89 -13.49 -3.04
CA LEU A 165 4.95 -12.55 -3.64
C LEU A 165 4.61 -12.91 -5.09
N ARG A 166 5.36 -13.81 -5.71
CA ARG A 166 5.21 -14.22 -7.11
C ARG A 166 4.87 -15.70 -7.24
N ASN A 167 4.13 -16.05 -8.28
CA ASN A 167 3.98 -17.46 -8.67
C ASN A 167 5.32 -18.04 -9.11
N ALA A 168 5.63 -19.25 -8.67
CA ALA A 168 6.84 -19.96 -9.05
C ALA A 168 6.75 -20.38 -10.53
N ASP A 169 7.27 -19.54 -11.42
CA ASP A 169 7.42 -19.87 -12.83
C ASP A 169 8.58 -20.83 -13.05
N GLY A 170 8.40 -22.11 -12.71
CA GLY A 170 9.24 -23.23 -13.16
C GLY A 170 10.75 -23.13 -12.91
N ARG A 171 11.24 -22.12 -12.21
CA ARG A 171 12.63 -22.01 -11.76
C ARG A 171 12.73 -22.63 -10.38
N SER A 172 13.75 -23.47 -10.23
CA SER A 172 14.15 -24.15 -9.01
C SER A 172 14.01 -23.26 -7.77
N PRO A 173 13.71 -23.84 -6.59
CA PRO A 173 13.43 -23.10 -5.37
C PRO A 173 14.70 -22.40 -4.85
N GLY A 174 15.01 -21.25 -5.45
CA GLY A 174 16.00 -20.32 -4.96
C GLY A 174 15.36 -19.42 -3.92
N VAL A 175 15.86 -19.50 -2.69
CA VAL A 175 15.73 -18.51 -1.61
C VAL A 175 14.42 -18.50 -0.78
N ALA A 176 13.28 -18.99 -1.27
CA ALA A 176 12.04 -19.01 -0.45
C ALA A 176 12.02 -20.07 0.69
N HIS A 177 13.07 -20.89 0.84
CA HIS A 177 13.23 -21.84 1.95
C HIS A 177 13.90 -21.23 3.19
N ILE A 178 14.26 -19.94 3.20
CA ILE A 178 14.87 -19.28 4.36
C ILE A 178 13.79 -18.65 5.23
N ALA A 179 12.98 -19.50 5.83
CA ALA A 179 12.42 -19.29 7.16
C ALA A 179 11.98 -20.68 7.62
N GLN A 180 12.94 -21.45 8.14
CA GLN A 180 12.62 -22.58 9.01
C GLN A 180 11.55 -22.12 10.01
N GLN A 181 10.52 -22.93 10.21
CA GLN A 181 9.64 -22.81 11.36
C GLN A 181 10.52 -22.89 12.61
N TYR A 182 10.98 -21.75 13.10
CA TYR A 182 11.53 -21.65 14.45
C TYR A 182 10.34 -21.49 15.39
N THR A 183 9.67 -22.61 15.65
CA THR A 183 8.82 -22.74 16.83
C THR A 183 9.76 -22.79 18.03
N ILE A 184 9.83 -21.74 18.83
CA ILE A 184 10.44 -21.85 20.16
C ILE A 184 9.45 -22.66 21.00
N GLN A 185 9.78 -23.93 21.25
CA GLN A 185 9.10 -24.76 22.26
C GLN A 185 9.48 -24.29 23.66
#